data_AF-A0A3N4I684-F1
#
_entry.id   AF-A0A3N4I684-F1
#
_cell.length_a   1.000
_cell.length_b   1.000
_cell.length_c   1.000
_cell.angle_alpha   90.00
_cell.angle_beta   90.00
_cell.angle_gamma   90.00
#
_symmetry.space_group_name_H-M   'P 1'
#
loop_
_entity.id
_entity.type
_entity.pdbx_description
1 polymer ?
#
loop_
_entity_poly.entity_id
_entity_poly.type
_entity_poly.pdbx_seq_one_letter_code
_entity_poly.pdbx_strand_id
1 'polypeptide(L)'
;MQYLTLLLAAVSLVSATPVAVPEPIAERSLLYCGSQPYQSDAYTCYAGNNNLLCPILHGVIYQPCWNACFNPAEYGCDNRYNGQLFPVGKCGEQVYDKNTYVCIGTQLCPKAAGNLCGRACYESGAYYCSNGVLYPQPGH
;
A
#
# COMPACT_ATOMS: atom_id res chain seq x y z
N MET A 1 32.60 -65.44 57.09
CA MET A 1 32.49 -63.98 56.93
C MET A 1 32.58 -63.69 55.45
N GLN A 2 31.44 -63.54 54.76
CA GLN A 2 30.76 -62.25 54.48
C GLN A 2 31.20 -61.75 53.09
N TYR A 3 30.61 -62.28 52.02
CA TYR A 3 29.43 -61.74 51.30
C TYR A 3 29.52 -60.23 51.03
N LEU A 4 29.79 -59.83 49.79
CA LEU A 4 28.99 -58.83 49.06
C LEU A 4 29.43 -58.72 47.59
N THR A 5 28.59 -59.18 46.67
CA THR A 5 28.66 -58.86 45.23
C THR A 5 27.61 -57.79 44.93
N LEU A 6 28.05 -56.59 44.53
CA LEU A 6 27.20 -55.46 44.16
C LEU A 6 27.01 -55.44 42.64
N LEU A 7 25.82 -55.82 42.17
CA LEU A 7 25.39 -55.67 40.78
C LEU A 7 24.74 -54.28 40.62
N LEU A 8 25.43 -53.37 39.92
CA LEU A 8 24.87 -52.10 39.46
C LEU A 8 24.18 -52.32 38.11
N ALA A 9 22.84 -52.34 38.11
CA ALA A 9 22.05 -52.27 36.90
C ALA A 9 21.99 -50.82 36.39
N ALA A 10 22.69 -50.54 35.29
CA ALA A 10 22.61 -49.27 34.58
C ALA A 10 21.37 -49.26 33.67
N VAL A 11 20.34 -48.51 34.05
CA VAL A 11 19.16 -48.26 33.22
C VAL A 11 19.46 -47.05 32.32
N SER A 12 19.75 -47.28 31.05
CA SER A 12 19.91 -46.23 30.04
C SER A 12 18.55 -45.72 29.59
N LEU A 13 18.20 -44.49 29.98
CA LEU A 13 17.06 -43.75 29.45
C LEU A 13 17.34 -43.34 27.99
N VAL A 14 16.70 -44.04 27.04
CA VAL A 14 16.73 -43.66 25.62
C VAL A 14 15.83 -42.43 25.45
N SER A 15 16.42 -41.26 25.27
CA SER A 15 15.70 -40.03 24.93
C SER A 15 15.21 -40.14 23.47
N ALA A 16 13.90 -40.29 23.27
CA ALA A 16 13.31 -40.26 21.94
C ALA A 16 13.30 -38.80 21.43
N THR A 17 14.17 -38.49 20.47
CA THR A 17 14.09 -37.22 19.74
C THR A 17 12.90 -37.30 18.77
N PRO A 18 11.96 -36.34 18.79
CA PRO A 18 10.89 -36.31 17.81
C PRO A 18 11.50 -36.11 16.41
N VAL A 19 11.21 -37.05 15.51
CA VAL A 19 11.52 -36.90 14.08
C VAL A 19 10.59 -35.82 13.54
N ALA A 20 11.14 -34.70 13.09
CA ALA A 20 10.36 -33.68 12.40
C ALA A 20 9.74 -34.33 11.15
N VAL A 21 8.42 -34.45 11.15
CA VAL A 21 7.66 -34.88 9.97
C VAL A 21 7.87 -33.79 8.92
N PRO A 22 8.41 -34.12 7.73
CA PRO A 22 8.52 -33.12 6.67
C PRO A 22 7.12 -32.58 6.38
N GLU A 23 6.97 -31.26 6.48
CA GLU A 23 5.72 -30.60 6.13
C GLU A 23 5.35 -31.00 4.69
N PRO A 24 4.08 -31.33 4.42
CA PRO A 24 3.65 -31.61 3.06
C PRO A 24 4.00 -30.40 2.20
N ILE A 25 4.74 -30.63 1.11
CA ILE A 25 5.07 -29.61 0.13
C ILE A 25 3.73 -29.07 -0.38
N ALA A 26 3.38 -27.86 0.03
CA ALA A 26 2.13 -27.24 -0.40
C ALA A 26 2.18 -27.05 -1.92
N GLU A 27 1.39 -27.83 -2.63
CA GLU A 27 1.19 -27.67 -4.07
C GLU A 27 0.53 -26.31 -4.30
N ARG A 28 1.32 -25.32 -4.69
CA ARG A 28 0.80 -24.00 -5.04
C ARG A 28 0.23 -24.08 -6.45
N SER A 29 -1.08 -23.87 -6.59
CA SER A 29 -1.73 -23.81 -7.89
C SER A 29 -1.09 -22.70 -8.73
N LEU A 30 -0.34 -23.09 -9.76
CA LEU A 30 0.26 -22.17 -10.71
C LEU A 30 -0.86 -21.55 -11.56
N LEU A 31 -1.04 -20.24 -11.49
CA LEU A 31 -2.01 -19.51 -12.30
C LEU A 31 -1.35 -18.96 -13.57
N TYR A 32 -2.15 -18.57 -14.55
CA TYR A 32 -1.67 -17.98 -15.80
C TYR A 32 -2.30 -16.62 -16.05
N CYS A 33 -1.49 -15.66 -16.49
CA CYS A 33 -1.90 -14.35 -16.97
C CYS A 33 -1.51 -14.26 -18.45
N GLY A 34 -2.47 -14.47 -19.36
CA GLY A 34 -2.14 -14.79 -20.74
C GLY A 34 -1.35 -16.10 -20.80
N SER A 35 -0.15 -16.06 -21.37
CA SER A 35 0.78 -17.20 -21.41
C SER A 35 1.77 -17.24 -20.24
N GLN A 36 1.79 -16.22 -19.37
CA GLN A 36 2.79 -16.12 -18.31
C GLN A 36 2.29 -16.75 -17.01
N PRO A 37 2.98 -17.77 -16.46
CA PRO A 37 2.63 -18.33 -15.17
C PRO A 37 2.97 -17.35 -14.04
N TYR A 38 2.15 -17.32 -12.98
CA TYR A 38 2.37 -16.49 -11.80
C TYR A 38 1.78 -17.12 -10.53
N GLN A 39 2.22 -16.59 -9.37
CA GLN A 39 1.62 -16.90 -8.08
C GLN A 39 0.75 -15.73 -7.62
N SER A 40 -0.49 -16.01 -7.20
CA SER A 40 -1.48 -14.99 -6.82
C SER A 40 -1.17 -14.26 -5.52
N ASP A 41 -0.29 -14.81 -4.68
CA ASP A 41 0.23 -14.15 -3.48
C ASP A 41 1.32 -13.10 -3.80
N ALA A 42 1.96 -13.21 -4.97
CA ALA A 42 3.04 -12.33 -5.40
C ALA A 42 2.64 -11.33 -6.51
N TYR A 43 1.62 -11.65 -7.32
CA TYR A 43 1.19 -10.80 -8.43
C TYR A 43 -0.32 -10.78 -8.59
N THR A 44 -0.82 -9.69 -9.15
CA THR A 44 -2.17 -9.55 -9.68
C THR A 44 -2.12 -9.49 -11.19
N CYS A 45 -2.93 -10.33 -11.85
CA CYS A 45 -3.09 -10.34 -13.30
C CYS A 45 -4.18 -9.35 -13.75
N TYR A 46 -3.83 -8.43 -14.63
CA TYR A 46 -4.76 -7.50 -15.26
C TYR A 46 -4.99 -7.91 -16.72
N ALA A 47 -5.87 -8.89 -16.92
CA ALA A 47 -6.19 -9.42 -18.26
C ALA A 47 -6.69 -8.33 -19.23
N GLY A 48 -7.45 -7.35 -18.73
CA GLY A 48 -7.90 -6.18 -19.51
C GLY A 48 -6.79 -5.18 -19.90
N ASN A 49 -5.60 -5.31 -19.33
CA ASN A 49 -4.42 -4.49 -19.64
C ASN A 49 -3.32 -5.33 -20.28
N ASN A 50 -3.64 -5.98 -21.40
CA ASN A 50 -2.68 -6.81 -22.15
C ASN A 50 -2.01 -7.91 -21.31
N ASN A 51 -2.76 -8.51 -20.37
CA ASN A 51 -2.23 -9.49 -19.42
C ASN A 51 -1.05 -8.96 -18.58
N LEU A 52 -1.06 -7.67 -18.24
CA LEU A 52 -0.05 -7.08 -17.38
C LEU A 52 -0.11 -7.69 -15.98
N LEU A 53 1.03 -8.18 -15.50
CA LEU A 53 1.22 -8.64 -14.14
C LEU A 53 1.80 -7.50 -13.31
N CYS A 54 1.06 -7.07 -12.28
CA CYS A 54 1.57 -6.11 -11.31
C CYS A 54 1.89 -6.80 -9.98
N PRO A 55 3.02 -6.43 -9.34
CA PRO A 55 3.46 -7.10 -8.14
C PRO A 55 2.61 -6.71 -6.91
N ILE A 56 2.58 -7.61 -5.94
CA ILE A 56 2.08 -7.35 -4.60
C ILE A 56 3.32 -7.15 -3.71
N LEU A 57 3.60 -5.89 -3.33
CA LEU A 57 4.78 -5.55 -2.54
C LEU A 57 4.36 -5.05 -1.17
N HIS A 58 4.85 -5.70 -0.11
CA HIS A 58 4.52 -5.35 1.29
C HIS A 58 3.00 -5.25 1.56
N GLY A 59 2.21 -6.14 0.94
CA GLY A 59 0.74 -6.13 1.04
C GLY A 59 0.04 -5.08 0.18
N VAL A 60 0.78 -4.27 -0.58
CA VAL A 60 0.22 -3.31 -1.52
C VAL A 60 0.08 -3.95 -2.89
N ILE A 61 -1.14 -3.98 -3.41
CA ILE A 61 -1.43 -4.42 -4.78
C ILE A 61 -1.14 -3.25 -5.72
N TYR A 62 -0.09 -3.37 -6.54
CA TYR A 62 0.21 -2.35 -7.54
C TYR A 62 -0.81 -2.41 -8.66
N GLN A 63 -1.23 -1.24 -9.15
CA GLN A 63 -2.25 -1.12 -10.19
C GLN A 63 -1.63 -0.78 -11.54
N PRO A 64 -2.29 -1.15 -12.66
CA PRO A 64 -1.84 -0.80 -14.00
C PRO A 64 -2.03 0.70 -14.25
N CYS A 65 -1.00 1.34 -14.76
CA CYS A 65 -1.06 2.64 -15.42
C CYS A 65 -0.42 2.48 -16.78
N TRP A 66 -1.27 2.42 -17.81
CA TRP A 66 -0.86 2.05 -19.16
C TRP A 66 -0.18 0.67 -19.23
N ASN A 67 1.12 0.62 -19.51
CA ASN A 67 1.94 -0.60 -19.61
C ASN A 67 2.87 -0.79 -18.40
N ALA A 68 2.71 -0.01 -17.34
CA ALA A 68 3.50 -0.08 -16.13
C ALA A 68 2.60 -0.28 -14.90
N CYS A 69 3.21 -0.63 -13.78
CA CYS A 69 2.53 -0.82 -12.51
C CYS A 69 2.95 0.29 -11.53
N PHE A 70 2.01 0.83 -10.76
CA PHE A 70 2.27 1.88 -9.77
C PHE A 70 1.65 1.55 -8.42
N ASN A 71 2.17 2.18 -7.36
CA ASN A 71 1.61 2.13 -6.03
C ASN A 71 0.42 3.11 -5.91
N PRO A 72 -0.84 2.64 -5.81
CA PRO A 72 -2.01 3.52 -5.75
C PRO A 72 -2.14 4.29 -4.43
N ALA A 73 -1.35 3.95 -3.40
CA ALA A 73 -1.30 4.72 -2.16
C ALA A 73 -0.45 6.00 -2.29
N GLU A 74 0.45 6.06 -3.27
CA GLU A 74 1.41 7.14 -3.46
C GLU A 74 1.16 7.96 -4.72
N TYR A 75 0.66 7.31 -5.78
CA TYR A 75 0.43 7.92 -7.07
C TYR A 75 -0.99 7.69 -7.57
N GLY A 76 -1.45 8.58 -8.45
CA GLY A 76 -2.59 8.38 -9.33
C GLY A 76 -2.10 8.30 -10.78
N CYS A 77 -2.91 7.71 -11.65
CA CYS A 77 -2.62 7.55 -13.08
C CYS A 77 -3.51 8.49 -13.91
N ASP A 78 -2.92 9.41 -14.68
CA ASP A 78 -3.67 10.23 -15.62
C ASP A 78 -3.74 9.55 -16.99
N ASN A 79 -4.90 8.97 -17.29
CA ASN A 79 -5.18 8.30 -18.56
C ASN A 79 -5.23 9.28 -19.75
N ARG A 80 -5.35 10.60 -19.52
CA ARG A 80 -5.35 11.61 -20.58
C ARG A 80 -3.95 11.90 -21.12
N TYR A 81 -2.91 11.69 -20.30
CA TYR A 81 -1.52 12.00 -20.64
C TYR A 81 -0.65 10.74 -20.67
N ASN A 82 -1.09 9.72 -21.43
CA ASN A 82 -0.35 8.47 -21.65
C ASN A 82 0.09 7.76 -20.36
N GLY A 83 -0.73 7.80 -19.32
CA GLY A 83 -0.41 7.17 -18.04
C GLY A 83 0.63 7.94 -17.22
N GLN A 84 0.67 9.27 -17.34
CA GLN A 84 1.51 10.08 -16.47
C GLN A 84 1.07 9.89 -15.01
N LEU A 85 2.03 9.53 -14.16
CA LEU A 85 1.80 9.43 -12.72
C LEU A 85 1.85 10.81 -12.07
N PHE A 86 0.95 11.05 -11.12
CA PHE A 86 0.98 12.23 -10.26
C PHE A 86 0.89 11.81 -8.79
N PRO A 87 1.60 12.49 -7.87
CA PRO A 87 1.58 12.16 -6.46
C PRO A 87 0.19 12.41 -5.86
N VAL A 88 -0.32 11.47 -5.08
CA VAL A 88 -1.60 11.61 -4.39
C VAL A 88 -1.43 11.74 -2.88
N GLY A 89 -2.41 12.37 -2.25
CA GLY A 89 -2.57 12.45 -0.80
C GLY A 89 -3.99 12.08 -0.38
N LYS A 90 -4.24 12.02 0.92
CA LYS A 90 -5.58 11.90 1.50
C LYS A 90 -5.93 13.16 2.28
N CYS A 91 -7.11 13.70 2.03
CA CYS A 91 -7.67 14.83 2.76
C CYS A 91 -9.06 14.42 3.29
N GLY A 92 -9.15 14.16 4.59
CA GLY A 92 -10.27 13.38 5.13
C GLY A 92 -10.34 12.01 4.44
N GLU A 93 -11.48 11.69 3.84
CA GLU A 93 -11.71 10.44 3.09
C GLU A 93 -11.40 10.56 1.59
N GLN A 94 -11.05 11.76 1.11
CA GLN A 94 -10.84 12.02 -0.31
C GLN A 94 -9.38 11.85 -0.70
N VAL A 95 -9.12 11.11 -1.78
CA VAL A 95 -7.81 11.08 -2.44
C VAL A 95 -7.70 12.29 -3.36
N TYR A 96 -6.57 12.99 -3.33
CA TYR A 96 -6.35 14.20 -4.12
C TYR A 96 -4.98 14.23 -4.79
N ASP A 97 -4.88 14.92 -5.91
CA ASP A 97 -3.61 15.23 -6.57
C ASP A 97 -2.84 16.31 -5.80
N LYS A 98 -1.69 15.93 -5.23
CA LYS A 98 -0.82 16.83 -4.48
C LYS A 98 -0.22 17.94 -5.34
N ASN A 99 -0.27 17.85 -6.66
CA ASN A 99 0.21 18.91 -7.54
C ASN A 99 -0.78 20.07 -7.65
N THR A 100 -2.08 19.79 -7.61
CA THR A 100 -3.14 20.78 -7.89
C THR A 100 -3.91 21.25 -6.66
N TYR A 101 -3.87 20.48 -5.56
CA TYR A 101 -4.58 20.81 -4.32
C TYR A 101 -3.67 20.81 -3.09
N VAL A 102 -4.14 21.48 -2.04
CA VAL A 102 -3.62 21.46 -0.69
C VAL A 102 -4.73 21.05 0.27
N CYS A 103 -4.39 20.28 1.30
CA CYS A 103 -5.33 19.89 2.35
C CYS A 103 -5.12 20.75 3.60
N ILE A 104 -6.18 21.38 4.09
CA ILE A 104 -6.17 22.23 5.29
C ILE A 104 -7.21 21.67 6.26
N GLY A 105 -6.73 21.00 7.32
CA GLY A 105 -7.61 20.19 8.17
C GLY A 105 -8.21 19.04 7.35
N THR A 106 -9.53 19.07 7.16
CA THR A 106 -10.25 18.13 6.27
C THR A 106 -10.75 18.79 4.99
N GLN A 107 -10.45 20.07 4.77
CA GLN A 107 -10.89 20.80 3.58
C GLN A 107 -9.81 20.73 2.50
N LEU A 108 -10.20 20.27 1.31
CA LEU A 108 -9.37 20.32 0.13
C LEU A 108 -9.54 21.67 -0.58
N CYS A 109 -8.44 22.37 -0.84
CA CYS A 109 -8.41 23.63 -1.56
C CYS A 109 -7.51 23.55 -2.79
N PRO A 110 -7.92 24.12 -3.94
CA PRO A 110 -7.02 24.26 -5.08
C PRO A 110 -5.80 25.07 -4.66
N LYS A 111 -4.60 24.75 -5.14
CA LYS A 111 -3.40 25.52 -4.78
C LYS A 111 -3.48 26.99 -5.21
N ALA A 112 -4.18 27.28 -6.32
CA ALA A 112 -4.46 28.65 -6.76
C ALA A 112 -5.27 29.46 -5.70
N ALA A 113 -6.03 28.77 -4.85
CA ALA A 113 -6.80 29.35 -3.75
C ALA A 113 -6.48 28.61 -2.44
N GLY A 114 -5.19 28.43 -2.16
CA GLY A 114 -4.68 27.52 -1.13
C GLY A 114 -4.84 27.99 0.32
N ASN A 115 -5.67 28.99 0.61
CA ASN A 115 -5.96 29.45 1.96
C ASN A 115 -7.41 29.13 2.35
N LEU A 116 -7.69 29.01 3.64
CA LEU A 116 -9.02 28.70 4.16
C LEU A 116 -9.60 29.88 4.97
N CYS A 117 -10.84 30.26 4.69
CA CYS A 117 -11.62 31.21 5.48
C CYS A 117 -13.01 30.62 5.78
N GLY A 118 -13.25 30.24 7.03
CA GLY A 118 -14.42 29.43 7.37
C GLY A 118 -14.39 28.11 6.61
N ARG A 119 -15.25 27.97 5.60
CA ARG A 119 -15.31 26.79 4.70
C ARG A 119 -14.90 27.09 3.25
N ALA A 120 -14.55 28.34 2.95
CA ALA A 120 -14.21 28.77 1.60
C ALA A 120 -12.70 28.76 1.39
N CYS A 121 -12.27 28.24 0.24
CA CYS A 121 -10.90 28.36 -0.23
C CYS A 121 -10.72 29.73 -0.91
N TYR A 122 -9.61 30.42 -0.65
CA TYR A 122 -9.36 31.74 -1.23
C TYR A 122 -7.90 31.98 -1.60
N GLU A 123 -7.71 32.86 -2.57
CA GLU A 123 -6.41 33.41 -2.96
C GLU A 123 -6.12 34.67 -2.14
N SER A 124 -4.99 34.71 -1.44
CA SER A 124 -4.62 35.83 -0.57
C SER A 124 -4.31 37.13 -1.32
N GLY A 125 -4.01 37.04 -2.63
CA GLY A 125 -3.84 38.20 -3.52
C GLY A 125 -5.16 38.89 -3.86
N ALA A 126 -6.27 38.16 -3.91
CA ALA A 126 -7.58 38.70 -4.26
C ALA A 126 -8.47 38.97 -3.04
N TYR A 127 -8.31 38.22 -1.95
CA TYR A 127 -9.14 38.33 -0.75
C TYR A 127 -8.31 38.29 0.55
N TYR A 128 -8.89 38.80 1.63
CA TYR A 128 -8.44 38.54 2.99
C TYR A 128 -9.57 37.95 3.85
N CYS A 129 -9.19 37.20 4.88
CA CYS A 129 -10.12 36.61 5.83
C CYS A 129 -10.13 37.40 7.13
N SER A 130 -11.31 37.80 7.60
CA SER A 130 -11.50 38.42 8.91
C SER A 130 -12.70 37.80 9.61
N ASN A 131 -12.48 37.25 10.81
CA ASN A 131 -13.50 36.55 11.61
C ASN A 131 -14.29 35.48 10.83
N GLY A 132 -13.62 34.75 9.93
CA GLY A 132 -14.24 33.71 9.11
C GLY A 132 -15.05 34.22 7.91
N VAL A 133 -15.02 35.52 7.64
CA VAL A 133 -15.66 36.17 6.48
C VAL A 133 -14.60 36.63 5.49
N LEU A 134 -14.83 36.38 4.20
CA LEU A 134 -13.97 36.82 3.11
C LEU A 134 -14.32 38.25 2.68
N TYR A 135 -13.28 39.05 2.47
CA TYR A 135 -13.37 40.41 1.97
C TYR A 135 -12.41 40.57 0.78
N PRO A 136 -12.79 41.32 -0.27
CA PRO A 136 -11.87 41.61 -1.37
C PRO A 136 -10.71 42.48 -0.89
N GLN A 137 -9.53 42.26 -1.44
CA GLN A 137 -8.39 43.16 -1.24
C GLN A 137 -8.70 44.54 -1.84
N PRO A 138 -8.33 45.65 -1.18
CA PRO A 138 -8.49 46.97 -1.77
C PRO A 138 -7.58 47.11 -3.00
N GLY A 139 -8.17 47.31 -4.19
CA GLY A 139 -7.42 47.58 -5.43
C GLY A 139 -7.41 46.45 -6.46
N HIS A 140 -8.26 45.43 -6.31
CA HIS A 140 -8.58 44.43 -7.33
C HIS A 140 -10.04 44.51 -7.78
#